data_AF-D4B175-F1
#
_entry.id   AF-D4B175-F1
#
_cell.length_a   1.000
_cell.length_b   1.000
_cell.length_c   1.000
_cell.angle_alpha   90.00
_cell.angle_beta   90.00
_cell.angle_gamma   90.00
#
_symmetry.space_group_name_H-M   'P 1'
#
loop_
_entity.id
_entity.type
_entity.pdbx_description
1 polymer ?
#
loop_
_entity_poly.entity_id
_entity_poly.type
_entity_poly.pdbx_seq_one_letter_code
_entity_poly.pdbx_strand_id
1 'polypeptide(L)'
;MMKLIVWAQDRWSSPYNKSLRYLPFGLCLKIGPRVMANEANALRLVERHTQVPAPQLIGFAKDGLGDGYLLMSRIPGVPVDAVYYRMTYEERAQLTKDLKDHILQYRQIRNTSPYLICNTLGGPTYDHRTDTGDVWGPYRTKDEFTNMLTEGLEDLRDQPPLSALYKKHHRIFFTHSDLHYSNLFIHKGRLCGIVDWECASFKPEYWEFTRAVWSFMADRQREQNYRLAFVENYEEELEAERLIWSKNPVY
;
A
#
# COMPACT_ATOMS: atom_id res chain seq x y z
N MET A 1 -10.92 -18.83 18.49
CA MET A 1 -11.44 -17.48 18.82
C MET A 1 -12.07 -16.78 17.62
N MET A 2 -11.34 -16.49 16.53
CA MET A 2 -11.89 -15.72 15.38
C MET A 2 -13.11 -16.36 14.70
N LYS A 3 -13.12 -17.69 14.51
CA LYS A 3 -14.30 -18.41 13.98
C LYS A 3 -15.55 -18.24 14.86
N LEU A 4 -15.36 -18.08 16.17
CA LEU A 4 -16.45 -17.89 17.13
C LEU A 4 -17.05 -16.48 17.00
N ILE A 5 -16.21 -15.47 16.69
CA ILE A 5 -16.64 -14.10 16.38
C ILE A 5 -17.47 -14.08 15.10
N VAL A 6 -17.01 -14.78 14.04
CA VAL A 6 -17.74 -14.90 12.77
C VAL A 6 -19.09 -15.60 12.98
N TRP A 7 -19.09 -16.75 13.65
CA TRP A 7 -20.30 -17.49 13.97
C TRP A 7 -21.30 -16.65 14.77
N ALA A 8 -20.81 -15.91 15.77
CA ALA A 8 -21.66 -15.02 16.54
C ALA A 8 -22.25 -13.95 15.62
N GLN A 9 -21.45 -13.26 14.80
CA GLN A 9 -21.96 -12.22 13.92
C GLN A 9 -23.00 -12.72 12.92
N ASP A 10 -22.75 -13.85 12.25
CA ASP A 10 -23.67 -14.42 11.25
C ASP A 10 -25.04 -14.77 11.86
N ARG A 11 -25.09 -15.03 13.17
CA ARG A 11 -26.33 -15.25 13.92
C ARG A 11 -27.14 -13.97 14.15
N TRP A 12 -26.49 -12.81 14.21
CA TRP A 12 -27.13 -11.52 14.51
C TRP A 12 -27.32 -10.61 13.29
N SER A 13 -26.56 -10.80 12.19
CA SER A 13 -26.79 -10.12 10.91
C SER A 13 -26.18 -10.89 9.73
N SER A 14 -26.92 -10.96 8.61
CA SER A 14 -26.39 -11.50 7.35
C SER A 14 -25.37 -10.53 6.75
N PRO A 15 -24.15 -10.97 6.38
CA PRO A 15 -23.10 -10.06 5.94
C PRO A 15 -23.36 -9.51 4.52
N TYR A 16 -23.47 -8.19 4.40
CA TYR A 16 -23.46 -7.47 3.12
C TYR A 16 -22.10 -7.60 2.39
N ASN A 17 -21.01 -7.80 3.14
CA ASN A 17 -19.67 -8.07 2.62
C ASN A 17 -19.04 -9.24 3.40
N LYS A 18 -18.67 -10.31 2.69
CA LYS A 18 -18.09 -11.52 3.30
C LYS A 18 -16.63 -11.35 3.72
N SER A 19 -15.88 -10.45 3.08
CA SER A 19 -14.44 -10.27 3.32
C SER A 19 -14.11 -9.19 4.35
N LEU A 20 -15.01 -8.26 4.64
CA LEU A 20 -14.84 -7.26 5.69
C LEU A 20 -16.12 -7.12 6.52
N ARG A 21 -16.00 -7.38 7.81
CA ARG A 21 -17.11 -7.40 8.76
C ARG A 21 -16.94 -6.32 9.82
N TYR A 22 -17.92 -5.44 9.96
CA TYR A 22 -17.96 -4.49 11.08
C TYR A 22 -18.51 -5.18 12.33
N LEU A 23 -17.83 -4.96 13.45
CA LEU A 23 -18.13 -5.54 14.75
C LEU A 23 -18.46 -4.44 15.76
N PRO A 24 -19.15 -4.76 16.87
CA PRO A 24 -19.36 -3.83 17.98
C PRO A 24 -18.04 -3.23 18.50
N PHE A 25 -18.15 -2.12 19.25
CA PHE A 25 -17.02 -1.41 19.86
C PHE A 25 -16.01 -0.82 18.87
N GLY A 26 -16.46 -0.51 17.65
CA GLY A 26 -15.62 0.12 16.64
C GLY A 26 -14.55 -0.81 16.10
N LEU A 27 -14.83 -2.11 16.00
CA LEU A 27 -13.91 -3.10 15.46
C LEU A 27 -14.31 -3.52 14.04
N CYS A 28 -13.36 -4.06 13.30
CA CYS A 28 -13.63 -4.77 12.06
C CYS A 28 -12.76 -6.02 11.93
N LEU A 29 -13.29 -7.00 11.18
CA LEU A 29 -12.66 -8.28 10.91
C LEU A 29 -12.55 -8.45 9.39
N LYS A 30 -11.31 -8.43 8.87
CA LYS A 30 -11.00 -8.77 7.48
C LYS A 30 -10.78 -10.29 7.39
N ILE A 31 -11.40 -10.94 6.40
CA ILE A 31 -11.38 -12.39 6.21
C ILE A 31 -11.09 -12.69 4.73
N GLY A 32 -10.18 -13.63 4.49
CA GLY A 32 -10.02 -14.21 3.17
C GLY A 32 -8.63 -14.82 2.94
N PRO A 33 -8.43 -15.45 1.77
CA PRO A 33 -7.20 -16.17 1.46
C PRO A 33 -6.01 -15.23 1.27
N ARG A 34 -6.27 -13.96 0.90
CA ARG A 34 -5.26 -12.90 0.73
C ARG A 34 -4.93 -12.15 2.03
N VAL A 35 -5.64 -12.44 3.13
CA VAL A 35 -5.34 -11.84 4.43
C VAL A 35 -4.11 -12.54 5.02
N MET A 36 -2.95 -11.94 4.82
CA MET A 36 -1.66 -12.54 5.17
C MET A 36 -1.07 -11.95 6.45
N ALA A 37 -0.12 -12.67 7.04
CA ALA A 37 0.61 -12.21 8.23
C ALA A 37 1.37 -10.89 7.99
N ASN A 38 1.66 -10.56 6.72
CA ASN A 38 2.32 -9.33 6.33
C ASN A 38 1.53 -8.09 6.77
N GLU A 39 0.22 -8.03 6.50
CA GLU A 39 -0.63 -6.89 6.89
C GLU A 39 -0.63 -6.70 8.41
N ALA A 40 -0.77 -7.80 9.17
CA ALA A 40 -0.71 -7.76 10.62
C ALA A 40 0.63 -7.20 11.14
N ASN A 41 1.75 -7.65 10.56
CA ASN A 41 3.06 -7.18 10.96
C ASN A 41 3.32 -5.72 10.52
N ALA A 42 2.79 -5.30 9.36
CA ALA A 42 2.83 -3.92 8.91
C ALA A 42 2.12 -2.98 9.89
N LEU A 43 0.89 -3.30 10.30
CA LEU A 43 0.16 -2.52 11.30
C LEU A 43 0.93 -2.40 12.62
N ARG A 44 1.60 -3.48 13.07
CA ARG A 44 2.48 -3.44 14.26
C ARG A 44 3.69 -2.53 14.09
N LEU A 45 4.32 -2.53 12.92
CA LEU A 45 5.47 -1.65 12.66
C LEU A 45 5.04 -0.18 12.66
N VAL A 46 3.92 0.12 12.00
CA VAL A 46 3.34 1.48 11.94
C VAL A 46 2.99 1.96 13.35
N GLU A 47 2.31 1.15 14.15
CA GLU A 47 1.93 1.47 15.54
C GLU A 47 3.15 1.72 16.43
N ARG A 48 4.23 0.95 16.29
CA ARG A 48 5.41 1.04 17.16
C ARG A 48 6.36 2.18 16.83
N HIS A 49 6.44 2.55 15.55
CA HIS A 49 7.51 3.40 15.05
C HIS A 49 7.02 4.75 14.51
N THR A 50 5.70 4.98 14.45
CA THR A 50 5.14 6.17 13.82
C THR A 50 3.89 6.65 14.56
N GLN A 51 3.46 7.88 14.26
CA GLN A 51 2.15 8.41 14.68
C GLN A 51 1.15 8.41 13.51
N VAL A 52 1.41 7.61 12.46
CA VAL A 52 0.53 7.51 11.31
C VAL A 52 -0.80 6.88 11.74
N PRO A 53 -1.95 7.50 11.43
CA PRO A 53 -3.23 6.92 11.79
C PRO A 53 -3.46 5.68 10.91
N ALA A 54 -3.54 4.52 11.54
CA ALA A 54 -3.80 3.23 10.90
C ALA A 54 -4.66 2.36 11.82
N PRO A 55 -5.34 1.32 11.29
CA PRO A 55 -6.04 0.35 12.13
C PRO A 55 -5.12 -0.23 13.20
N GLN A 56 -5.57 -0.27 14.45
CA GLN A 56 -4.84 -0.93 15.53
C GLN A 56 -5.07 -2.43 15.43
N LEU A 57 -4.00 -3.20 15.32
CA LEU A 57 -4.09 -4.66 15.28
C LEU A 57 -4.50 -5.20 16.65
N ILE A 58 -5.59 -5.97 16.68
CA ILE A 58 -6.00 -6.71 17.88
C ILE A 58 -5.55 -8.17 17.78
N GLY A 59 -5.65 -8.77 16.60
CA GLY A 59 -5.22 -10.15 16.41
C GLY A 59 -5.20 -10.59 14.96
N PHE A 60 -4.34 -11.55 14.68
CA PHE A 60 -4.26 -12.23 13.39
C PHE A 60 -4.27 -13.75 13.61
N ALA A 61 -5.01 -14.47 12.77
CA ALA A 61 -4.98 -15.93 12.75
C ALA A 61 -5.16 -16.42 11.31
N LYS A 62 -4.62 -17.61 11.01
CA LYS A 62 -4.99 -18.39 9.83
C LYS A 62 -5.74 -19.63 10.27
N ASP A 63 -6.68 -20.09 9.45
CA ASP A 63 -7.27 -21.40 9.63
C ASP A 63 -6.64 -22.48 8.74
N GLY A 64 -7.05 -23.73 8.97
CA GLY A 64 -6.53 -24.88 8.22
C GLY A 64 -6.99 -24.95 6.75
N LEU A 65 -7.87 -24.06 6.30
CA LEU A 65 -8.31 -23.95 4.91
C LEU A 65 -7.53 -22.87 4.14
N GLY A 66 -6.69 -22.10 4.84
CA GLY A 66 -5.84 -21.07 4.26
C GLY A 66 -6.37 -19.65 4.42
N ASP A 67 -7.58 -19.46 4.96
CA ASP A 67 -8.15 -18.14 5.19
C ASP A 67 -7.48 -17.45 6.37
N GLY A 68 -7.08 -16.19 6.15
CA GLY A 68 -6.64 -15.31 7.20
C GLY A 68 -7.79 -14.53 7.83
N TYR A 69 -7.61 -14.19 9.10
CA TYR A 69 -8.54 -13.43 9.93
C TYR A 69 -7.75 -12.33 10.60
N LEU A 70 -8.01 -11.08 10.22
CA LEU A 70 -7.35 -9.90 10.78
C LEU A 70 -8.39 -9.06 11.53
N LEU A 71 -8.30 -9.09 12.86
CA LEU A 71 -9.13 -8.29 13.75
C LEU A 71 -8.39 -7.00 14.10
N MET A 72 -9.03 -5.87 13.84
CA MET A 72 -8.44 -4.55 14.05
C MET A 72 -9.48 -3.50 14.43
N SER A 73 -9.00 -2.33 14.87
CA SER A 73 -9.89 -1.17 15.07
C SER A 73 -10.39 -0.62 13.74
N ARG A 74 -11.59 -0.06 13.75
CA ARG A 74 -12.18 0.63 12.62
C ARG A 74 -11.69 2.08 12.60
N ILE A 75 -11.25 2.54 11.43
CA ILE A 75 -10.95 3.95 11.20
C ILE A 75 -12.25 4.77 11.12
N PRO A 76 -12.36 5.88 11.88
CA PRO A 76 -13.47 6.81 11.73
C PRO A 76 -13.32 7.63 10.44
N GLY A 77 -14.43 8.21 9.95
CA GLY A 77 -14.41 9.05 8.76
C GLY A 77 -14.88 8.33 7.50
N VAL A 78 -14.53 8.90 6.35
CA VAL A 78 -14.95 8.42 5.03
C VAL A 78 -13.74 8.27 4.10
N PRO A 79 -13.73 7.30 3.19
CA PRO A 79 -12.69 7.19 2.18
C PRO A 79 -12.63 8.46 1.32
N VAL A 80 -11.42 8.92 0.99
CA VAL A 80 -11.19 10.08 0.13
C VAL A 80 -11.88 9.89 -1.21
N ASP A 81 -11.82 8.70 -1.81
CA ASP A 81 -12.38 8.46 -3.15
C ASP A 81 -13.90 8.75 -3.21
N ALA A 82 -14.62 8.49 -2.11
CA ALA A 82 -16.06 8.72 -2.02
C ALA A 82 -16.43 10.22 -2.00
N VAL A 83 -15.50 11.10 -1.61
CA VAL A 83 -15.77 12.52 -1.38
C VAL A 83 -14.82 13.46 -2.13
N TYR A 84 -13.81 12.94 -2.81
CA TYR A 84 -12.73 13.72 -3.43
C TYR A 84 -13.25 14.83 -4.35
N TYR A 85 -14.23 14.52 -5.22
CA TYR A 85 -14.81 15.51 -6.13
C TYR A 85 -15.61 16.61 -5.43
N ARG A 86 -16.03 16.39 -4.17
CA ARG A 86 -16.74 17.37 -3.34
C ARG A 86 -15.81 18.16 -2.43
N MET A 87 -14.55 17.75 -2.29
CA MET A 87 -13.56 18.47 -1.48
C MET A 87 -13.18 19.80 -2.15
N THR A 88 -13.01 20.85 -1.35
CA THR A 88 -12.48 22.13 -1.83
C THR A 88 -11.00 22.03 -2.20
N TYR A 89 -10.47 23.05 -2.87
CA TYR A 89 -9.03 23.10 -3.20
C TYR A 89 -8.16 23.09 -1.94
N GLU A 90 -8.59 23.80 -0.89
CA GLU A 90 -7.92 23.88 0.41
C GLU A 90 -7.92 22.52 1.11
N GLU A 91 -9.02 21.78 1.08
CA GLU A 91 -9.09 20.44 1.67
C GLU A 91 -8.19 19.43 0.93
N ARG A 92 -8.10 19.52 -0.40
CA ARG A 92 -7.18 18.68 -1.20
C ARG A 92 -5.71 19.03 -0.94
N ALA A 93 -5.41 20.32 -0.77
CA ALA A 93 -4.07 20.77 -0.36
C ALA A 93 -3.73 20.27 1.05
N GLN A 94 -4.69 20.31 1.99
CA GLN A 94 -4.50 19.78 3.34
C GLN A 94 -4.31 18.26 3.36
N LEU A 95 -5.09 17.52 2.57
CA LEU A 95 -4.91 16.07 2.36
C LEU A 95 -3.48 15.76 1.87
N THR A 96 -3.00 16.51 0.89
CA THR A 96 -1.66 16.35 0.33
C THR A 96 -0.57 16.59 1.38
N LYS A 97 -0.74 17.62 2.22
CA LYS A 97 0.18 17.93 3.32
C LYS A 97 0.18 16.83 4.37
N ASP A 98 -1.01 16.40 4.82
CA ASP A 98 -1.12 15.31 5.80
C ASP A 98 -0.49 14.02 5.24
N LEU A 99 -0.76 13.68 3.98
CA LEU A 99 -0.19 12.50 3.31
C LEU A 99 1.34 12.56 3.27
N LYS A 100 1.92 13.71 2.90
CA LYS A 100 3.37 13.94 2.94
C LYS A 100 3.95 13.68 4.33
N ASP A 101 3.33 14.26 5.35
CA ASP A 101 3.79 14.13 6.74
C ASP A 101 3.74 12.67 7.21
N HIS A 102 2.75 11.89 6.76
CA HIS A 102 2.66 10.46 7.06
C HIS A 102 3.66 9.61 6.28
N ILE A 103 3.86 9.87 4.98
CA ILE A 103 4.90 9.22 4.17
C ILE A 103 6.27 9.38 4.82
N LEU A 104 6.61 10.61 5.22
CA LEU A 104 7.90 10.90 5.87
C LEU A 104 8.06 10.16 7.20
N GLN A 105 6.99 9.93 7.96
CA GLN A 105 7.04 9.19 9.21
C GLN A 105 7.29 7.70 8.99
N TYR A 106 6.48 7.01 8.18
CA TYR A 106 6.66 5.57 8.02
C TYR A 106 7.93 5.21 7.21
N ARG A 107 8.46 6.13 6.38
CA ARG A 107 9.80 5.98 5.79
C ARG A 107 10.92 5.84 6.83
N GLN A 108 10.69 6.21 8.10
CA GLN A 108 11.66 6.02 9.20
C GLN A 108 11.68 4.59 9.76
N ILE A 109 10.69 3.75 9.42
CA ILE A 109 10.67 2.34 9.80
C ILE A 109 11.88 1.66 9.14
N ARG A 110 12.73 1.05 9.96
CA ARG A 110 13.97 0.41 9.49
C ARG A 110 13.71 -1.02 9.06
N ASN A 111 14.29 -1.40 7.93
CA ASN A 111 14.38 -2.79 7.54
C ASN A 111 15.39 -3.53 8.44
N THR A 112 14.97 -4.64 9.01
CA THR A 112 15.81 -5.52 9.85
C THR A 112 16.05 -6.89 9.21
N SER A 113 15.54 -7.09 8.00
CA SER A 113 15.72 -8.30 7.19
C SER A 113 17.12 -8.37 6.59
N PRO A 114 17.64 -9.58 6.29
CA PRO A 114 18.83 -9.75 5.45
C PRO A 114 18.60 -9.37 3.97
N TYR A 115 17.36 -9.16 3.56
CA TYR A 115 17.00 -8.75 2.20
C TYR A 115 16.77 -7.24 2.14
N LEU A 116 17.27 -6.62 1.07
CA LEU A 116 17.15 -5.20 0.84
C LEU A 116 15.71 -4.82 0.49
N ILE A 117 15.09 -5.56 -0.45
CA ILE A 117 13.71 -5.36 -0.90
C ILE A 117 12.91 -6.60 -0.53
N CYS A 118 11.96 -6.43 0.39
CA CYS A 118 11.18 -7.54 0.95
C CYS A 118 9.91 -7.04 1.62
N ASN A 119 9.00 -7.95 1.96
CA ASN A 119 7.86 -7.62 2.80
C ASN A 119 8.28 -7.34 4.25
N THR A 120 7.33 -7.03 5.11
CA THR A 120 7.59 -6.63 6.51
C THR A 120 8.18 -7.75 7.38
N LEU A 121 8.06 -9.01 6.93
CA LEU A 121 8.57 -10.21 7.58
C LEU A 121 9.87 -10.72 6.95
N GLY A 122 10.46 -9.97 6.01
CA GLY A 122 11.66 -10.37 5.29
C GLY A 122 11.42 -11.38 4.15
N GLY A 123 10.17 -11.60 3.75
CA GLY A 123 9.79 -12.51 2.66
C GLY A 123 9.43 -11.81 1.35
N PRO A 124 8.87 -12.55 0.38
CA PRO A 124 8.42 -12.00 -0.90
C PRO A 124 7.38 -10.89 -0.74
N THR A 125 7.45 -9.86 -1.56
CA THR A 125 6.46 -8.76 -1.61
C THR A 125 5.25 -9.17 -2.43
N TYR A 126 4.09 -8.71 -2.03
CA TYR A 126 2.85 -8.82 -2.79
C TYR A 126 2.48 -7.45 -3.35
N ASP A 127 1.98 -7.39 -4.59
CA ASP A 127 1.55 -6.15 -5.23
C ASP A 127 0.35 -6.40 -6.16
N HIS A 128 -0.70 -5.61 -6.00
CA HIS A 128 -1.92 -5.71 -6.82
C HIS A 128 -1.71 -5.40 -8.31
N ARG A 129 -0.53 -4.93 -8.71
CA ARG A 129 -0.15 -4.87 -10.11
C ARG A 129 -0.03 -6.25 -10.77
N THR A 130 0.00 -7.34 -10.01
CA THR A 130 -0.06 -8.68 -10.61
C THR A 130 -1.43 -9.29 -10.34
N ASP A 131 -2.30 -9.27 -11.35
CA ASP A 131 -3.68 -9.77 -11.24
C ASP A 131 -3.73 -11.30 -10.98
N THR A 132 -2.58 -11.96 -11.06
CA THR A 132 -2.33 -13.39 -10.83
C THR A 132 -2.11 -13.77 -9.36
N GLY A 133 -1.89 -12.79 -8.47
CA GLY A 133 -1.52 -13.06 -7.07
C GLY A 133 -0.08 -13.53 -6.90
N ASP A 134 0.78 -13.22 -7.87
CA ASP A 134 2.20 -13.53 -7.82
C ASP A 134 2.90 -12.73 -6.72
N VAL A 135 3.95 -13.33 -6.17
CA VAL A 135 4.81 -12.69 -5.18
C VAL A 135 6.19 -12.46 -5.76
N TRP A 136 6.79 -11.33 -5.41
CA TRP A 136 8.08 -10.90 -5.94
C TRP A 136 9.16 -10.95 -4.86
N GLY A 137 10.32 -11.50 -5.21
CA GLY A 137 11.48 -11.54 -4.32
C GLY A 137 11.35 -12.56 -3.18
N PRO A 138 11.96 -12.31 -2.01
CA PRO A 138 12.68 -11.10 -1.62
C PRO A 138 14.01 -10.94 -2.39
N TYR A 139 14.56 -9.72 -2.43
CA TYR A 139 15.75 -9.39 -3.20
C TYR A 139 16.87 -8.83 -2.30
N ARG A 140 18.12 -9.18 -2.61
CA ARG A 140 19.30 -8.67 -1.92
C ARG A 140 19.84 -7.39 -2.53
N THR A 141 19.51 -7.13 -3.80
CA THR A 141 19.98 -5.95 -4.52
C THR A 141 18.81 -5.23 -5.20
N LYS A 142 19.00 -3.94 -5.49
CA LYS A 142 18.06 -3.15 -6.30
C LYS A 142 17.95 -3.74 -7.71
N ASP A 143 19.08 -4.15 -8.30
CA ASP A 143 19.14 -4.66 -9.67
C ASP A 143 18.32 -5.94 -9.85
N GLU A 144 18.31 -6.86 -8.87
CA GLU A 144 17.45 -8.04 -8.91
C GLU A 144 15.95 -7.66 -8.99
N PHE A 145 15.53 -6.68 -8.20
CA PHE A 145 14.17 -6.15 -8.24
C PHE A 145 13.87 -5.47 -9.57
N THR A 146 14.78 -4.61 -10.07
CA THR A 146 14.58 -3.91 -11.35
C THR A 146 14.55 -4.89 -12.53
N ASN A 147 15.36 -5.94 -12.51
CA ASN A 147 15.34 -6.98 -13.54
C ASN A 147 14.01 -7.71 -13.57
N MET A 148 13.44 -8.08 -12.42
CA MET A 148 12.10 -8.66 -12.38
C MET A 148 11.04 -7.68 -12.91
N LEU A 149 11.11 -6.41 -12.48
CA LEU A 149 10.15 -5.38 -12.89
C LEU A 149 10.16 -5.11 -14.41
N THR A 150 11.30 -5.35 -15.06
CA THR A 150 11.54 -5.06 -16.48
C THR A 150 11.71 -6.33 -17.32
N GLU A 151 11.25 -7.47 -16.81
CA GLU A 151 11.24 -8.73 -17.53
C GLU A 151 10.58 -8.57 -18.92
N GLY A 152 11.27 -9.01 -19.97
CA GLY A 152 10.86 -8.85 -21.36
C GLY A 152 11.20 -7.48 -21.99
N LEU A 153 11.89 -6.60 -21.26
CA LEU A 153 12.37 -5.29 -21.74
C LEU A 153 13.89 -5.14 -21.61
N GLU A 154 14.64 -6.23 -21.55
CA GLU A 154 16.07 -6.26 -21.29
C GLU A 154 16.88 -5.44 -22.31
N ASP A 155 16.47 -5.45 -23.58
CA ASP A 155 17.10 -4.68 -24.66
C ASP A 155 16.99 -3.15 -24.47
N LEU A 156 16.03 -2.71 -23.66
CA LEU A 156 15.79 -1.29 -23.35
C LEU A 156 16.49 -0.86 -22.06
N ARG A 157 17.14 -1.76 -21.33
CA ARG A 157 17.76 -1.51 -20.01
C ARG A 157 18.60 -0.24 -19.96
N ASP A 158 19.43 0.00 -20.96
CA ASP A 158 20.36 1.14 -21.00
C ASP A 158 19.78 2.38 -21.70
N GLN A 159 18.55 2.30 -22.21
CA GLN A 159 17.86 3.35 -22.95
C GLN A 159 16.90 4.15 -22.04
N PRO A 160 16.81 5.47 -22.16
CA PRO A 160 15.75 6.24 -21.53
C PRO A 160 14.36 5.83 -22.05
N PRO A 161 13.32 5.86 -21.20
CA PRO A 161 13.36 6.23 -19.79
C PRO A 161 13.83 5.09 -18.86
N LEU A 162 13.84 3.82 -19.31
CA LEU A 162 14.07 2.64 -18.47
C LEU A 162 15.41 2.67 -17.71
N SER A 163 16.45 3.22 -18.33
CA SER A 163 17.78 3.32 -17.71
C SER A 163 17.82 4.16 -16.42
N ALA A 164 16.83 5.01 -16.17
CA ALA A 164 16.72 5.74 -14.92
C ALA A 164 16.57 4.81 -13.70
N LEU A 165 15.83 3.70 -13.85
CA LEU A 165 15.64 2.71 -12.79
C LEU A 165 16.95 2.01 -12.39
N TYR A 166 17.83 1.80 -13.36
CA TYR A 166 19.13 1.16 -13.16
C TYR A 166 20.21 2.13 -12.67
N LYS A 167 20.40 3.24 -13.39
CA LYS A 167 21.56 4.14 -13.21
C LYS A 167 21.47 5.03 -11.96
N LYS A 168 20.26 5.41 -11.54
CA LYS A 168 20.09 6.26 -10.36
C LYS A 168 20.24 5.47 -9.07
N HIS A 169 20.83 6.09 -8.06
CA HIS A 169 20.83 5.54 -6.71
C HIS A 169 19.49 5.82 -6.05
N HIS A 170 18.80 4.78 -5.59
CA HIS A 170 17.54 4.88 -4.86
C HIS A 170 17.71 4.39 -3.43
N ARG A 171 17.27 5.20 -2.47
CA ARG A 171 17.12 4.74 -1.09
C ARG A 171 15.98 3.73 -1.02
N ILE A 172 16.09 2.80 -0.08
CA ILE A 172 15.04 1.81 0.19
C ILE A 172 14.32 2.21 1.47
N PHE A 173 13.01 2.32 1.40
CA PHE A 173 12.17 2.70 2.52
C PHE A 173 11.02 1.72 2.71
N PHE A 174 10.44 1.72 3.90
CA PHE A 174 9.13 1.14 4.14
C PHE A 174 8.08 1.92 3.33
N THR A 175 7.25 1.20 2.59
CA THR A 175 6.23 1.71 1.67
C THR A 175 4.89 1.07 2.00
N HIS A 176 3.79 1.81 1.81
CA HIS A 176 2.45 1.22 1.83
C HIS A 176 2.20 0.43 0.55
N SER A 177 2.73 0.92 -0.58
CA SER A 177 2.59 0.37 -1.94
C SER A 177 1.15 0.28 -2.47
N ASP A 178 0.18 0.92 -1.81
CA ASP A 178 -1.22 0.96 -2.26
C ASP A 178 -2.00 2.16 -1.70
N LEU A 179 -1.45 3.36 -1.88
CA LEU A 179 -2.07 4.61 -1.41
C LEU A 179 -3.28 5.04 -2.24
N HIS A 180 -4.13 4.11 -2.71
CA HIS A 180 -5.35 4.47 -3.43
C HIS A 180 -6.29 5.30 -2.52
N TYR A 181 -7.10 6.19 -3.10
CA TYR A 181 -7.97 7.10 -2.34
C TYR A 181 -9.08 6.38 -1.57
N SER A 182 -9.37 5.11 -1.89
CA SER A 182 -10.23 4.23 -1.08
C SER A 182 -9.60 3.83 0.24
N ASN A 183 -8.26 3.87 0.32
CA ASN A 183 -7.45 3.45 1.46
C ASN A 183 -7.06 4.63 2.35
N LEU A 184 -7.32 5.86 1.89
CA LEU A 184 -7.12 7.10 2.63
C LEU A 184 -8.45 7.55 3.22
N PHE A 185 -8.51 7.76 4.54
CA PHE A 185 -9.72 8.18 5.24
C PHE A 185 -9.58 9.60 5.75
N ILE A 186 -10.63 10.39 5.57
CA ILE A 186 -10.70 11.77 6.06
C ILE A 186 -11.82 11.97 7.07
N HIS A 187 -11.56 12.86 8.03
CA HIS A 187 -12.54 13.33 8.99
C HIS A 187 -12.26 14.80 9.29
N LYS A 188 -13.28 15.65 9.14
CA LYS A 188 -13.18 17.11 9.37
C LYS A 188 -12.00 17.76 8.60
N GLY A 189 -11.85 17.40 7.33
CA GLY A 189 -10.82 17.97 6.44
C GLY A 189 -9.38 17.51 6.71
N ARG A 190 -9.17 16.52 7.58
CA ARG A 190 -7.85 15.96 7.92
C ARG A 190 -7.76 14.49 7.58
N LEU A 191 -6.59 14.03 7.14
CA LEU A 191 -6.33 12.59 7.01
C LEU A 191 -6.36 11.95 8.41
N CYS A 192 -7.27 11.00 8.61
CA CYS A 192 -7.51 10.36 9.89
C CYS A 192 -7.32 8.84 9.87
N GLY A 193 -6.92 8.28 8.72
CA GLY A 193 -6.51 6.88 8.64
C GLY A 193 -5.96 6.50 7.27
N ILE A 194 -5.00 5.59 7.29
CA ILE A 194 -4.46 4.86 6.15
C ILE A 194 -4.72 3.38 6.43
N VAL A 195 -5.48 2.71 5.57
CA VAL A 195 -5.89 1.31 5.73
C VAL A 195 -5.32 0.44 4.61
N ASP A 196 -5.48 -0.88 4.75
CA ASP A 196 -5.08 -1.88 3.74
C ASP A 196 -3.57 -2.00 3.51
N TRP A 197 -2.85 -2.27 4.59
CA TRP A 197 -1.38 -2.39 4.61
C TRP A 197 -0.86 -3.74 4.10
N GLU A 198 -1.64 -4.49 3.31
CA GLU A 198 -1.27 -5.83 2.88
C GLU A 198 -0.09 -5.87 1.90
N CYS A 199 0.05 -4.82 1.08
CA CYS A 199 1.16 -4.61 0.15
C CYS A 199 2.39 -3.95 0.80
N ALA A 200 2.34 -3.68 2.12
CA ALA A 200 3.41 -2.99 2.81
C ALA A 200 4.72 -3.77 2.72
N SER A 201 5.78 -3.08 2.32
CA SER A 201 7.08 -3.68 2.00
C SER A 201 8.20 -2.65 2.08
N PHE A 202 9.44 -3.10 1.96
CA PHE A 202 10.61 -2.25 1.77
C PHE A 202 10.94 -2.21 0.29
N LYS A 203 10.82 -1.03 -0.34
CA LYS A 203 11.00 -0.84 -1.79
C LYS A 203 11.76 0.45 -2.10
N PRO A 204 12.27 0.62 -3.34
CA PRO A 204 12.89 1.88 -3.77
C PRO A 204 11.98 3.07 -3.53
N GLU A 205 12.56 4.20 -3.14
CA GLU A 205 11.82 5.40 -2.71
C GLU A 205 10.80 5.94 -3.73
N TYR A 206 11.08 5.78 -5.03
CA TYR A 206 10.18 6.17 -6.13
C TYR A 206 8.95 5.28 -6.24
N TRP A 207 9.00 4.05 -5.68
CA TRP A 207 7.95 3.04 -5.82
C TRP A 207 6.63 3.54 -5.25
N GLU A 208 6.67 4.17 -4.07
CA GLU A 208 5.46 4.67 -3.41
C GLU A 208 4.74 5.72 -4.27
N PHE A 209 5.51 6.62 -4.90
CA PHE A 209 4.98 7.65 -5.78
C PHE A 209 4.41 7.05 -7.06
N THR A 210 5.22 6.24 -7.77
CA THR A 210 4.83 5.68 -9.06
C THR A 210 3.66 4.71 -8.94
N ARG A 211 3.58 3.91 -7.87
CA ARG A 211 2.40 3.08 -7.58
C ARG A 211 1.17 3.90 -7.26
N ALA A 212 1.30 4.98 -6.49
CA ALA A 212 0.16 5.86 -6.21
C ALA A 212 -0.37 6.53 -7.48
N VAL A 213 0.50 6.89 -8.43
CA VAL A 213 0.09 7.44 -9.73
C VAL A 213 -0.53 6.37 -10.64
N TRP A 214 0.03 5.16 -10.68
CA TRP A 214 -0.48 4.03 -11.48
C TRP A 214 -1.98 3.81 -11.26
N SER A 215 -2.40 3.83 -9.99
CA SER A 215 -3.77 3.66 -9.52
C SER A 215 -4.80 4.64 -10.12
N PHE A 216 -4.37 5.76 -10.69
CA PHE A 216 -5.27 6.76 -11.29
C PHE A 216 -4.98 7.03 -12.78
N MET A 217 -4.02 6.30 -13.36
CA MET A 217 -3.66 6.35 -14.78
C MET A 217 -3.55 7.78 -15.34
N ALA A 218 -4.60 8.27 -16.01
CA ALA A 218 -4.65 9.54 -16.71
C ALA A 218 -5.32 10.68 -15.92
N ASP A 219 -5.70 10.48 -14.65
CA ASP A 219 -6.25 11.55 -13.79
C ASP A 219 -5.13 12.51 -13.35
N ARG A 220 -4.95 13.56 -14.17
CA ARG A 220 -3.92 14.59 -13.95
C ARG A 220 -4.04 15.29 -12.61
N GLN A 221 -5.26 15.41 -12.04
CA GLN A 221 -5.44 16.15 -10.80
C GLN A 221 -4.98 15.32 -9.60
N ARG A 222 -5.37 14.04 -9.55
CA ARG A 222 -4.90 13.12 -8.50
C ARG A 222 -3.39 12.92 -8.59
N GLU A 223 -2.90 12.77 -9.81
CA GLU A 223 -1.48 12.69 -10.11
C GLU A 223 -0.70 13.93 -9.60
N GLN A 224 -1.25 15.13 -9.80
CA GLN A 224 -0.65 16.38 -9.28
C GLN A 224 -0.64 16.41 -7.74
N ASN A 225 -1.70 15.93 -7.08
CA ASN A 225 -1.71 15.85 -5.61
C ASN A 225 -0.58 14.95 -5.10
N TYR A 226 -0.33 13.81 -5.75
CA TYR A 226 0.81 12.98 -5.37
C TYR A 226 2.14 13.68 -5.60
N ARG A 227 2.34 14.38 -6.73
CA ARG A 227 3.57 15.18 -6.92
C ARG A 227 3.85 16.14 -5.77
N LEU A 228 2.81 16.78 -5.25
CA LEU A 228 2.92 17.70 -4.14
C LEU A 228 3.13 16.99 -2.78
N ALA A 229 2.75 15.72 -2.67
CA ALA A 229 2.94 14.91 -1.46
C ALA A 229 4.37 14.37 -1.30
N PHE A 230 5.14 14.28 -2.39
CA PHE A 230 6.55 13.85 -2.35
C PHE A 230 7.50 15.05 -2.41
N VAL A 231 8.62 14.96 -1.69
CA VAL A 231 9.65 16.03 -1.69
C VAL A 231 10.56 15.89 -2.90
N GLU A 232 10.91 14.65 -3.21
CA GLU A 232 11.78 14.29 -4.32
C GLU A 232 11.05 14.30 -5.66
N ASN A 233 11.79 14.57 -6.73
CA ASN A 233 11.29 14.48 -8.10
C ASN A 233 11.62 13.09 -8.68
N TYR A 234 10.58 12.34 -9.06
CA TYR A 234 10.67 11.00 -9.64
C TYR A 234 10.09 10.92 -11.06
N GLU A 235 10.15 12.02 -11.84
CA GLU A 235 9.53 12.04 -13.18
C GLU A 235 10.17 11.04 -14.15
N GLU A 236 11.49 10.90 -14.17
CA GLU A 236 12.16 9.92 -15.04
C GLU A 236 11.81 8.47 -14.66
N GLU A 237 11.71 8.19 -13.35
CA GLU A 237 11.23 6.91 -12.84
C GLU A 237 9.76 6.66 -13.20
N LEU A 238 8.91 7.69 -13.16
CA LEU A 238 7.51 7.61 -13.59
C LEU A 238 7.39 7.39 -15.11
N GLU A 239 8.23 8.03 -15.93
CA GLU A 239 8.31 7.76 -17.37
C GLU A 239 8.74 6.33 -17.66
N ALA A 240 9.71 5.79 -16.90
CA ALA A 240 10.13 4.40 -17.00
C ALA A 240 8.99 3.46 -16.62
N GLU A 241 8.30 3.72 -15.52
CA GLU A 241 7.14 2.97 -15.07
C GLU A 241 6.01 2.99 -16.11
N ARG A 242 5.68 4.16 -16.68
CA ARG A 242 4.70 4.29 -17.76
C ARG A 242 5.05 3.48 -19.01
N LEU A 243 6.33 3.45 -19.38
CA LEU A 243 6.79 2.57 -20.46
C LEU A 243 6.49 1.10 -20.12
N ILE A 244 6.80 0.65 -18.90
CA ILE A 244 6.52 -0.72 -18.47
C ILE A 244 5.00 -0.99 -18.49
N TRP A 245 4.18 -0.07 -17.98
CA TRP A 245 2.71 -0.18 -18.00
C TRP A 245 2.16 -0.32 -19.42
N SER A 246 2.75 0.39 -20.38
CA SER A 246 2.31 0.35 -21.78
C SER A 246 2.68 -0.96 -22.50
N LYS A 247 3.74 -1.64 -22.05
CA LYS A 247 4.27 -2.86 -22.66
C LYS A 247 3.69 -4.13 -22.04
N ASN A 248 3.39 -4.07 -20.75
CA ASN A 248 2.73 -5.14 -20.03
C ASN A 248 1.48 -4.56 -19.33
N PRO A 249 0.40 -4.30 -20.09
CA PRO A 249 -0.83 -3.77 -19.54
C PRO A 249 -1.45 -4.85 -18.66
N VAL A 250 -1.29 -4.69 -17.35
CA VAL A 250 -2.06 -5.44 -16.36
C VAL A 250 -3.43 -4.78 -16.33
N TYR A 251 -4.44 -5.49 -16.84
CA TYR A 251 -5.84 -5.07 -16.84
C TYR A 251 -6.54 -5.53 -15.58
#